data_AF-A0A6A0ALI6-F1
#
_entry.id   AF-A0A6A0ALI6-F1
#
_cell.length_a   1.000
_cell.length_b   1.000
_cell.length_c   1.000
_cell.angle_alpha   90.00
_cell.angle_beta   90.00
_cell.angle_gamma   90.00
#
_symmetry.space_group_name_H-M   'P 1'
#
loop_
_entity.id
_entity.type
_entity.pdbx_description
1 polymer ?
#
loop_
_entity_poly.entity_id
_entity_poly.type
_entity_poly.pdbx_seq_one_letter_code
_entity_poly.pdbx_strand_id
1 'polypeptide(L)'
;MRLLRSSTGSVAATLSHSVGHVRFATFSADGDHVIAATDDCRLLIWSVHQSLAGGGGAKPLVANIDVGLEPLAYCLLAPNKQTVLSCDDDGQLELWSVQQGTMIRRFDIPFSAKRARFSPDGTKVIACSD
;
A
#
# COMPACT_ATOMS: atom_id res chain seq x y z
N MET A 1 9.85 4.09 7.38
CA MET A 1 9.82 5.07 6.28
C MET A 1 9.67 6.49 6.84
N ARG A 2 10.04 7.55 6.10
CA ARG A 2 9.85 8.95 6.51
C ARG A 2 9.01 9.71 5.48
N LEU A 3 8.09 10.52 5.95
CA LEU A 3 7.37 11.52 5.16
C LEU A 3 8.15 12.84 5.22
N LEU A 4 8.51 13.41 4.07
CA LEU A 4 9.30 14.63 3.97
C LEU A 4 8.47 15.77 3.36
N ARG A 5 8.74 17.01 3.76
CA ARG A 5 8.22 18.19 3.05
C ARG A 5 9.10 18.48 1.86
N SER A 6 8.52 18.50 0.65
CA SER A 6 9.27 18.80 -0.58
C SER A 6 9.88 20.20 -0.60
N SER A 7 9.22 21.17 0.04
CA SER A 7 9.66 22.57 0.09
C SER A 7 10.88 22.81 0.98
N THR A 8 11.09 22.00 2.02
CA THR A 8 12.14 22.23 3.03
C THR A 8 13.11 21.05 3.21
N GLY A 9 12.77 19.87 2.68
CA GLY A 9 13.48 18.62 2.95
C GLY A 9 13.34 18.10 4.38
N SER A 10 12.57 18.77 5.24
CA SER A 10 12.44 18.38 6.65
C SER A 10 11.53 17.16 6.83
N VAL A 11 11.82 16.35 7.84
CA VAL A 11 10.97 15.22 8.21
C VAL A 11 9.67 15.74 8.79
N ALA A 12 8.56 15.43 8.13
CA ALA A 12 7.22 15.77 8.57
C ALA A 12 6.66 14.72 9.54
N ALA A 13 6.91 13.44 9.26
CA ALA A 13 6.51 12.31 10.11
C ALA A 13 7.41 11.09 9.88
N THR A 14 7.50 10.21 10.87
CA THR A 14 8.10 8.87 10.75
C THR A 14 6.98 7.84 10.71
N LEU A 15 6.94 7.06 9.63
CA LEU A 15 5.98 5.97 9.43
C LEU A 15 6.68 4.66 9.78
N SER A 16 6.40 4.18 10.99
CA SER A 16 7.05 3.00 11.57
C SER A 16 6.29 1.71 11.27
N HIS A 17 7.04 0.67 10.97
CA HIS A 17 6.62 -0.73 10.93
C HIS A 17 7.70 -1.53 11.66
N SER A 18 7.30 -2.44 12.54
CA SER A 18 8.22 -3.06 13.52
C SER A 18 8.85 -4.37 13.05
N VAL A 19 8.37 -4.94 11.94
CA VAL A 19 8.79 -6.25 11.45
C VAL A 19 9.10 -6.13 9.95
N GLY A 20 10.18 -6.74 9.48
CA GLY A 20 10.53 -6.70 8.06
C GLY A 20 10.90 -5.31 7.51
N HIS A 21 11.17 -5.28 6.20
CA HIS A 21 11.52 -4.09 5.44
C HIS A 21 10.39 -3.67 4.51
N VAL A 22 10.19 -2.35 4.40
CA VAL A 22 9.34 -1.76 3.36
C VAL A 22 10.10 -1.84 2.04
N ARG A 23 9.57 -2.61 1.08
CA ARG A 23 10.17 -2.79 -0.26
C ARG A 23 9.64 -1.79 -1.27
N PHE A 24 8.38 -1.39 -1.10
CA PHE A 24 7.74 -0.40 -1.97
C PHE A 24 6.80 0.49 -1.16
N ALA A 25 6.72 1.77 -1.53
CA ALA A 25 5.75 2.69 -0.95
C ALA A 25 5.31 3.74 -1.97
N THR A 26 4.06 4.20 -1.85
CA THR A 26 3.49 5.22 -2.71
C THR A 26 2.38 6.00 -2.00
N PHE A 27 2.02 7.15 -2.55
CA PHE A 27 0.85 7.91 -2.09
C PHE A 27 -0.42 7.41 -2.80
N SER A 28 -1.56 7.56 -2.14
CA SER A 28 -2.85 7.58 -2.85
C SER A 28 -2.90 8.77 -3.81
N ALA A 29 -3.76 8.69 -4.84
CA ALA A 29 -3.85 9.73 -5.87
C ALA A 29 -4.16 11.14 -5.33
N ASP A 30 -4.88 11.22 -4.21
CA ASP A 30 -5.19 12.46 -3.50
C ASP A 30 -4.15 12.86 -2.44
N GLY A 31 -3.14 12.04 -2.19
CA GLY A 31 -2.10 12.30 -1.20
C GLY A 31 -2.51 12.10 0.26
N ASP A 32 -3.73 11.66 0.54
CA ASP A 32 -4.22 11.49 1.91
C ASP A 32 -3.65 10.25 2.61
N HIS A 33 -3.18 9.27 1.84
CA HIS A 33 -2.67 8.01 2.35
C HIS A 33 -1.29 7.69 1.79
N VAL A 34 -0.49 7.00 2.59
CA VAL A 34 0.71 6.29 2.16
C VAL A 34 0.43 4.80 2.24
N ILE A 35 0.77 4.06 1.20
CA ILE A 35 0.62 2.61 1.14
C ILE A 35 1.98 1.99 0.95
N ALA A 36 2.28 0.94 1.71
CA ALA A 36 3.52 0.20 1.59
C ALA A 36 3.30 -1.30 1.49
N ALA A 37 4.20 -1.93 0.75
CA ALA A 37 4.39 -3.37 0.63
C ALA A 37 5.70 -3.75 1.34
N THR A 38 5.66 -4.82 2.10
CA THR A 38 6.77 -5.26 2.94
C THR A 38 7.22 -6.69 2.64
N ASP A 39 8.43 -7.03 3.06
CA ASP A 39 8.95 -8.40 2.95
C ASP A 39 8.39 -9.36 4.02
N ASP A 40 7.77 -8.86 5.09
CA ASP A 40 7.05 -9.65 6.08
C ASP A 40 5.57 -9.87 5.71
N CYS A 41 5.27 -9.77 4.41
CA CYS A 41 3.98 -10.11 3.81
C CYS A 41 2.83 -9.23 4.32
N ARG A 42 3.09 -7.93 4.52
CA ARG A 42 2.11 -6.94 4.98
C ARG A 42 1.84 -5.85 3.95
N LEU A 43 0.55 -5.52 3.83
CA LEU A 43 0.11 -4.24 3.28
C LEU A 43 -0.15 -3.27 4.42
N LEU A 44 0.51 -2.12 4.35
CA LEU A 44 0.40 -1.08 5.37
C LEU A 44 -0.19 0.17 4.75
N ILE A 45 -1.18 0.78 5.41
CA ILE A 45 -1.82 2.01 4.95
C ILE A 45 -1.79 3.01 6.10
N TRP A 46 -1.14 4.17 5.90
CA TRP A 46 -1.16 5.28 6.84
C TRP A 46 -1.98 6.45 6.32
N SER A 47 -2.67 7.14 7.21
CA SER A 47 -3.23 8.47 6.95
C SER A 47 -2.14 9.53 7.11
N VAL A 48 -1.96 10.35 6.08
CA VAL A 48 -1.01 11.47 6.08
C VAL A 48 -1.46 12.54 7.08
N HIS A 49 -2.73 12.91 7.07
CA HIS A 49 -3.26 13.91 8.00
C HIS A 49 -3.03 13.52 9.47
N GLN A 50 -3.35 12.27 9.84
CA GLN A 50 -3.15 11.78 11.21
C GLN A 50 -1.66 11.67 11.57
N SER A 51 -0.81 11.37 10.58
CA SER A 51 0.66 11.31 10.77
C SER A 51 1.26 12.69 11.07
N LEU A 52 0.64 13.76 10.60
CA LEU A 52 1.10 15.15 10.81
C LEU A 52 0.52 15.80 12.07
N ALA A 53 -0.58 15.26 12.63
CA ALA A 53 -1.32 15.85 13.73
C ALA A 53 -0.59 15.83 15.10
N GLY A 54 0.61 15.24 15.19
CA GLY A 54 1.61 15.55 16.22
C GLY A 54 1.11 15.61 17.67
N GLY A 55 0.43 14.57 18.16
CA GLY A 55 -0.02 14.54 19.55
C GLY A 55 -0.56 13.18 19.99
N GLY A 56 0.27 12.43 20.73
CA GLY A 56 -0.01 11.39 21.75
C GLY A 56 -1.00 10.23 21.52
N GLY A 57 -2.00 10.36 20.64
CA GLY A 57 -3.10 9.40 20.51
C GLY A 57 -3.57 9.12 19.09
N ALA A 58 -3.06 9.85 18.08
CA ALA A 58 -3.35 9.51 16.68
C ALA A 58 -2.71 8.16 16.34
N LYS A 59 -3.50 7.20 15.85
CA LYS A 59 -3.02 5.97 15.22
C LYS A 59 -2.96 6.20 13.72
N PRO A 60 -1.81 6.65 13.16
CA PRO A 60 -1.74 6.98 11.74
C PRO A 60 -1.88 5.75 10.86
N LEU A 61 -1.59 4.55 11.36
CA LEU A 61 -1.75 3.29 10.64
C LEU A 61 -3.25 2.90 10.62
N VAL A 62 -3.86 3.03 9.45
CA VAL A 62 -5.28 2.79 9.18
C VAL A 62 -5.54 1.32 8.88
N ALA A 63 -4.60 0.65 8.20
CA ALA A 63 -4.68 -0.79 7.94
C ALA A 63 -3.30 -1.44 8.00
N ASN A 64 -3.27 -2.65 8.55
CA ASN A 64 -2.15 -3.58 8.51
C ASN A 64 -2.72 -4.96 8.15
N ILE A 65 -2.60 -5.32 6.89
CA ILE A 65 -3.22 -6.52 6.33
C ILE A 65 -2.14 -7.57 6.18
N ASP A 66 -2.32 -8.71 6.84
CA ASP A 66 -1.55 -9.91 6.60
C ASP A 66 -2.00 -10.53 5.27
N VAL A 67 -1.12 -10.57 4.28
CA VAL A 67 -1.47 -11.24 3.02
C VAL A 67 -1.28 -12.75 3.10
N GLY A 68 -0.56 -13.28 4.11
CA GLY A 68 -0.42 -14.71 4.37
C GLY A 68 0.35 -15.50 3.30
N LEU A 69 1.28 -14.85 2.59
CA LEU A 69 1.93 -15.35 1.38
C LEU A 69 3.44 -15.05 1.37
N GLU A 70 3.99 -14.86 0.17
CA GLU A 70 5.34 -14.41 -0.13
C GLU A 70 5.54 -12.89 0.11
N PRO A 71 6.81 -12.43 0.21
CA PRO A 71 7.16 -11.01 0.30
C PRO A 71 6.49 -10.14 -0.78
N LEU A 72 5.97 -8.97 -0.38
CA LEU A 72 5.30 -8.06 -1.31
C LEU A 72 6.31 -7.19 -2.06
N ALA A 73 6.17 -7.12 -3.38
CA ALA A 73 7.02 -6.33 -4.28
C ALA A 73 6.37 -5.00 -4.68
N TYR A 74 5.04 -4.96 -4.76
CA TYR A 74 4.31 -3.77 -5.22
C TYR A 74 2.92 -3.67 -4.58
N CYS A 75 2.40 -2.45 -4.47
CA CYS A 75 1.05 -2.23 -3.97
C CYS A 75 0.45 -0.90 -4.45
N LEU A 76 -0.88 -0.83 -4.51
CA LEU A 76 -1.63 0.38 -4.86
C LEU A 76 -2.98 0.45 -4.14
N LEU A 77 -3.34 1.63 -3.62
CA LEU A 77 -4.71 1.89 -3.17
C LEU A 77 -5.60 2.23 -4.37
N ALA A 78 -6.79 1.65 -4.42
CA ALA A 78 -7.79 2.04 -5.39
C ALA A 78 -8.28 3.48 -5.12
N PRO A 79 -8.73 4.22 -6.15
CA PRO A 79 -9.27 5.59 -5.97
C PRO A 79 -10.41 5.69 -4.97
N ASN A 80 -11.19 4.61 -4.77
CA ASN A 80 -12.27 4.55 -3.79
C ASN A 80 -11.80 4.41 -2.32
N LYS A 81 -10.50 4.18 -2.08
CA LYS A 81 -9.87 3.93 -0.77
C LYS A 81 -10.38 2.69 -0.02
N GLN A 82 -11.28 1.91 -0.62
CA GLN A 82 -11.88 0.73 0.00
C GLN A 82 -11.07 -0.54 -0.28
N THR A 83 -10.33 -0.56 -1.39
CA THR A 83 -9.55 -1.71 -1.80
C THR A 83 -8.11 -1.36 -2.10
N VAL A 84 -7.23 -2.32 -1.86
CA VAL A 84 -5.79 -2.21 -2.13
C VAL A 84 -5.36 -3.43 -2.94
N LEU A 85 -4.56 -3.19 -3.97
CA LEU A 85 -3.95 -4.21 -4.80
C LEU A 85 -2.55 -4.50 -4.25
N SER A 86 -2.20 -5.77 -4.07
CA SER A 86 -0.84 -6.25 -3.83
C SER A 86 -0.31 -7.01 -5.03
N CYS A 87 1.01 -7.05 -5.13
CA CYS A 87 1.79 -7.95 -5.98
C CYS A 87 2.93 -8.52 -5.12
N ASP A 88 3.03 -9.84 -5.04
CA ASP A 88 4.16 -10.51 -4.39
C ASP A 88 5.35 -10.72 -5.34
N ASP A 89 6.42 -11.34 -4.84
CA ASP A 89 7.65 -11.62 -5.60
C ASP A 89 7.45 -12.59 -6.76
N ASP A 90 6.49 -13.51 -6.64
CA ASP A 90 6.08 -14.42 -7.71
C ASP A 90 5.20 -13.72 -8.76
N GLY A 91 4.75 -12.49 -8.48
CA GLY A 91 3.95 -11.67 -9.36
C GLY A 91 2.45 -11.98 -9.31
N GLN A 92 2.00 -12.65 -8.24
CA GLN A 92 0.59 -12.88 -7.98
C GLN A 92 -0.07 -11.57 -7.57
N LEU A 93 -1.09 -11.16 -8.33
CA LEU A 93 -1.90 -10.00 -7.98
C LEU A 93 -3.11 -10.40 -7.13
N GLU A 94 -3.36 -9.61 -6.10
CA GLU A 94 -4.50 -9.81 -5.21
C GLU A 94 -5.13 -8.48 -4.79
N LEU A 95 -6.45 -8.47 -4.72
CA LEU A 95 -7.25 -7.34 -4.27
C LEU A 95 -7.77 -7.61 -2.87
N TRP A 96 -7.56 -6.66 -1.97
CA TRP A 96 -7.90 -6.77 -0.56
C TRP A 96 -8.87 -5.68 -0.13
N SER A 97 -9.73 -5.98 0.83
CA SER A 97 -10.55 -5.01 1.54
C SER A 97 -9.72 -4.28 2.57
N VAL A 98 -9.66 -2.95 2.50
CA VAL A 98 -8.94 -2.13 3.48
C VAL A 98 -9.62 -2.19 4.85
N GLN A 99 -10.95 -2.16 4.88
CA GLN A 99 -11.70 -2.17 6.13
C GLN A 99 -11.69 -3.54 6.81
N GLN A 100 -11.85 -4.61 6.04
CA GLN A 100 -11.99 -5.96 6.58
C GLN A 100 -10.64 -6.69 6.71
N GLY A 101 -9.60 -6.24 6.00
CA GLY A 101 -8.31 -6.92 5.95
C GLY A 101 -8.40 -8.30 5.29
N THR A 102 -9.38 -8.52 4.41
CA THR A 102 -9.64 -9.82 3.76
C THR A 102 -9.39 -9.74 2.26
N MET A 103 -8.93 -10.86 1.68
CA MET A 103 -8.78 -10.99 0.23
C MET A 103 -10.15 -11.02 -0.43
N ILE A 104 -10.37 -10.11 -1.39
CA ILE A 104 -11.57 -10.04 -2.23
C ILE A 104 -11.39 -10.91 -3.48
N ARG A 105 -10.21 -10.84 -4.09
CA ARG A 105 -9.95 -11.51 -5.37
C ARG A 105 -8.46 -11.79 -5.56
N ARG A 106 -8.15 -13.00 -6.01
CA ARG A 106 -6.88 -13.35 -6.65
C ARG A 106 -7.04 -13.25 -8.16
N PHE A 107 -6.10 -12.60 -8.85
CA PHE A 107 -6.14 -12.49 -10.30
C PHE A 107 -5.40 -13.66 -10.94
N ASP A 108 -6.07 -14.39 -11.81
CA ASP A 108 -5.47 -15.43 -12.64
C ASP A 108 -5.00 -14.80 -13.95
N ILE A 109 -3.71 -14.48 -14.02
CA ILE A 109 -3.06 -13.89 -15.20
C ILE A 109 -1.96 -14.83 -15.70
N PRO A 110 -1.76 -14.96 -17.02
CA PRO A 110 -0.84 -15.96 -17.59
C PRO A 110 0.64 -15.54 -17.52
N PHE A 111 1.00 -14.61 -16.64
CA PHE A 111 2.36 -14.10 -16.45
C PHE A 111 2.55 -13.55 -15.03
N SER A 112 3.80 -13.46 -14.58
CA SER A 112 4.19 -12.81 -13.31
C SER A 112 4.13 -11.29 -13.45
N ALA A 113 3.23 -10.63 -12.71
CA ALA A 113 3.15 -9.17 -12.74
C ALA A 113 4.33 -8.53 -12.01
N LYS A 114 4.83 -7.41 -12.53
CA LYS A 114 5.83 -6.57 -11.86
C LYS A 114 5.31 -5.20 -11.47
N ARG A 115 4.33 -4.69 -12.24
CA ARG A 115 3.62 -3.44 -11.97
C ARG A 115 2.15 -3.58 -12.32
N ALA A 116 1.34 -2.77 -11.69
CA ALA A 116 -0.07 -2.62 -12.01
C ALA A 116 -0.53 -1.17 -11.85
N ARG A 117 -1.72 -0.82 -12.34
CA ARG A 117 -2.37 0.46 -12.05
C ARG A 117 -3.89 0.33 -12.17
N PHE A 118 -4.62 0.99 -11.27
CA PHE A 118 -6.06 1.18 -11.40
C PHE A 118 -6.40 2.20 -12.50
N SER A 119 -7.51 1.99 -13.20
CA SER A 119 -8.16 3.08 -13.93
C SER A 119 -8.63 4.18 -12.96
N PRO A 120 -8.80 5.43 -13.42
CA PRO A 120 -9.23 6.54 -12.54
C PRO A 120 -10.58 6.31 -11.85
N ASP A 121 -11.49 5.56 -12.47
CA ASP A 121 -12.78 5.16 -11.89
C ASP A 121 -12.67 3.96 -10.93
N GLY A 122 -11.49 3.35 -10.80
CA GLY A 122 -11.22 2.19 -9.95
C GLY A 122 -11.83 0.87 -10.45
N THR A 123 -12.44 0.83 -11.64
CA THR A 123 -13.15 -0.37 -12.12
C THR A 123 -12.27 -1.35 -12.87
N LYS A 124 -11.07 -0.94 -13.29
CA LYS A 124 -10.14 -1.74 -14.08
C LYS A 124 -8.74 -1.69 -13.50
N VAL A 125 -7.96 -2.72 -13.81
CA VAL A 125 -6.53 -2.80 -13.50
C VAL A 125 -5.79 -3.15 -14.78
N ILE A 126 -4.73 -2.40 -15.08
CA ILE A 126 -3.69 -2.83 -16.01
C ILE A 126 -2.58 -3.51 -15.21
N ALA A 127 -2.00 -4.58 -15.75
CA ALA A 127 -0.85 -5.28 -15.18
C ALA A 127 0.14 -5.61 -16.30
N CYS A 128 1.43 -5.61 -15.99
CA CYS A 128 2.47 -5.94 -16.96
C CYS A 128 3.59 -6.77 -16.32
N SER A 129 4.19 -7.63 -17.13
CA SER A 129 5.50 -8.25 -16.88
C SER A 129 6.63 -7.33 -17.35
N ASP A 130 7.87 -7.82 -17.27
CA ASP A 130 9.00 -7.27 -18.00
C ASP A 130 8.80 -7.35 -19.53
#